data_AF-A0A972CC50-F1
#
_entry.id   AF-A0A972CC50-F1
#
_cell.length_a   1.000
_cell.length_b   1.000
_cell.length_c   1.000
_cell.angle_alpha   90.00
_cell.angle_beta   90.00
_cell.angle_gamma   90.00
#
_symmetry.space_group_name_H-M   'P 1'
#
loop_
_entity.id
_entity.type
_entity.pdbx_description
1 polymer ?
#
loop_
_entity_poly.entity_id
_entity_poly.type
_entity_poly.pdbx_seq_one_letter_code
_entity_poly.pdbx_strand_id
1 'polypeptide(L)'
;MRADCSNAEIAIRQLQTWLRALAHRIPGMTKVNVTGIYDAQTERAVREFQMHSKITPTGAVDFSTWEKIKAEYNKIRKIEENEKK
;
A
#
# COMPACT_ATOMS: atom_id res chain seq x y z
N MET A 1 9.40 -26.09 11.49
CA MET A 1 8.78 -25.06 10.62
C MET A 1 9.46 -23.73 10.90
N ARG A 2 10.43 -23.32 10.09
CA ARG A 2 11.05 -22.00 10.21
C ARG A 2 10.68 -21.24 8.94
N ALA A 3 9.97 -20.13 9.12
CA ALA A 3 9.61 -19.22 8.05
C ALA A 3 10.90 -18.64 7.47
N ASP A 4 11.33 -19.20 6.34
CA ASP A 4 12.19 -18.50 5.41
C ASP A 4 11.38 -17.29 4.92
N CYS A 5 11.54 -16.15 5.58
CA CYS A 5 10.91 -14.91 5.13
C CYS A 5 11.60 -14.53 3.82
N SER A 6 11.03 -14.98 2.71
CA SER A 6 11.48 -14.62 1.38
C SER A 6 11.39 -13.10 1.25
N ASN A 7 12.39 -12.45 0.66
CA ASN A 7 12.41 -10.98 0.47
C ASN A 7 11.11 -10.43 -0.14
N ALA A 8 10.41 -11.23 -0.94
CA ALA A 8 9.10 -10.91 -1.50
C ALA A 8 8.00 -10.73 -0.43
N GLU A 9 7.94 -11.57 0.60
CA GLU A 9 6.96 -11.45 1.69
C GLU A 9 7.17 -10.17 2.50
N ILE A 10 8.43 -9.81 2.77
CA ILE A 10 8.79 -8.56 3.46
C ILE A 10 8.30 -7.36 2.65
N ALA A 11 8.49 -7.39 1.33
CA ALA A 11 7.97 -6.36 0.44
C ALA A 11 6.44 -6.31 0.48
N ILE A 12 5.75 -7.46 0.41
CA ILE A 12 4.28 -7.50 0.47
C ILE A 12 3.77 -6.94 1.81
N ARG A 13 4.41 -7.26 2.94
CA ARG A 13 4.03 -6.71 4.25
C ARG A 13 4.18 -5.19 4.29
N GLN A 14 5.27 -4.66 3.75
CA GLN A 14 5.48 -3.21 3.67
C GLN A 14 4.42 -2.54 2.80
N LEU A 15 4.14 -3.12 1.63
CA LEU A 15 3.09 -2.64 0.74
C LEU A 15 1.73 -2.61 1.45
N GLN A 16 1.34 -3.71 2.10
CA GLN A 16 0.07 -3.81 2.83
C GLN A 16 0.00 -2.76 3.96
N THR A 17 1.12 -2.50 4.63
CA THR A 17 1.19 -1.46 5.66
C THR A 17 0.94 -0.08 5.07
N TRP A 18 1.55 0.25 3.93
CA TRP A 18 1.34 1.53 3.26
C TRP A 18 -0.09 1.66 2.70
N LEU A 19 -0.61 0.63 2.06
CA LEU A 19 -1.98 0.60 1.56
C LEU A 19 -2.99 0.78 2.69
N ARG A 20 -2.76 0.16 3.86
CA ARG A 20 -3.61 0.36 5.04
C ARG A 20 -3.61 1.80 5.54
N ALA A 21 -2.45 2.45 5.57
CA ALA A 21 -2.34 3.87 5.94
C ALA A 21 -3.02 4.78 4.92
N LEU A 22 -2.82 4.50 3.62
CA LEU A 22 -3.50 5.22 2.53
C LEU A 22 -5.01 5.05 2.60
N ALA A 23 -5.51 3.83 2.87
CA ALA A 23 -6.93 3.54 3.01
C ALA A 23 -7.61 4.27 4.18
N HIS A 24 -6.84 4.82 5.12
CA HIS A 24 -7.37 5.67 6.18
C HIS A 24 -7.68 7.09 5.68
N ARG A 25 -6.91 7.60 4.71
CA ARG A 25 -7.04 8.96 4.18
C ARG A 25 -7.78 9.03 2.84
N ILE A 26 -7.65 8.00 2.01
CA ILE A 26 -8.29 7.90 0.70
C ILE A 26 -9.63 7.17 0.86
N PRO A 27 -10.77 7.87 0.81
CA PRO A 27 -12.08 7.24 0.86
C PRO A 27 -12.29 6.39 -0.41
N GLY A 28 -12.81 5.17 -0.23
CA GLY A 28 -13.06 4.21 -1.31
C GLY A 28 -12.02 3.09 -1.41
N MET A 29 -10.87 3.21 -0.75
CA MET A 29 -9.88 2.12 -0.71
C MET A 29 -10.32 0.94 0.16
N THR A 30 -10.00 -0.26 -0.31
CA THR A 30 -10.15 -1.50 0.48
C THR A 30 -9.07 -1.58 1.55
N LYS A 31 -9.46 -1.77 2.81
CA LYS A 31 -8.52 -2.01 3.92
C LYS A 31 -7.96 -3.41 3.83
N VAL A 32 -6.63 -3.51 3.76
CA VAL A 32 -5.91 -4.79 3.66
C VAL A 32 -5.28 -5.17 4.99
N ASN A 33 -5.14 -6.48 5.22
CA ASN A 33 -4.43 -7.03 6.37
C ASN A 33 -2.97 -7.27 6.01
N VAL A 34 -2.06 -6.99 6.96
CA VAL A 34 -0.62 -7.19 6.78
C VAL A 34 -0.28 -8.65 7.05
N THR A 35 -0.61 -9.51 6.10
CA THR A 35 -0.34 -10.97 6.16
C THR A 35 1.02 -11.32 5.55
N GLY A 36 1.52 -10.48 4.64
CA GLY A 36 2.69 -10.77 3.79
C GLY A 36 2.38 -11.63 2.58
N ILE A 37 1.09 -11.88 2.32
CA ILE A 37 0.60 -12.65 1.18
C ILE A 37 -0.16 -11.72 0.25
N TYR A 38 0.15 -11.79 -1.05
CA TYR A 38 -0.54 -11.01 -2.08
C TYR A 38 -1.91 -11.64 -2.39
N ASP A 39 -2.87 -11.39 -1.51
CA ASP A 39 -4.25 -11.87 -1.64
C ASP A 39 -5.08 -10.97 -2.58
N ALA A 40 -6.24 -11.46 -3.04
CA ALA A 40 -7.19 -10.69 -3.85
C ALA A 40 -7.60 -9.35 -3.20
N GLN A 41 -7.62 -9.25 -1.86
CA GLN A 41 -7.81 -7.96 -1.18
C GLN A 41 -6.66 -6.97 -1.43
N THR A 42 -5.42 -7.47 -1.44
CA THR A 42 -4.23 -6.64 -1.69
C THR A 42 -4.21 -6.18 -3.14
N GLU A 43 -4.50 -7.08 -4.08
CA GLU A 43 -4.66 -6.75 -5.50
C GLU A 43 -5.73 -5.68 -5.71
N ARG A 44 -6.91 -5.83 -5.10
CA ARG A 44 -7.98 -4.83 -5.17
C ARG A 44 -7.52 -3.48 -4.64
N ALA A 45 -6.88 -3.43 -3.48
CA ALA A 45 -6.39 -2.17 -2.92
C ALA A 45 -5.32 -1.50 -3.81
N VAL A 46 -4.43 -2.28 -4.43
CA VAL A 46 -3.45 -1.77 -5.41
C VAL A 46 -4.17 -1.23 -6.64
N ARG A 47 -5.16 -1.95 -7.15
CA ARG A 47 -5.94 -1.54 -8.31
C ARG A 47 -6.67 -0.22 -8.07
N GLU A 48 -7.32 -0.08 -6.91
CA GLU A 48 -7.97 1.16 -6.48
C GLU A 48 -6.96 2.32 -6.35
N PHE A 49 -5.78 2.05 -5.77
CA PHE A 49 -4.71 3.06 -5.71
C PHE A 49 -4.26 3.50 -7.10
N GLN A 50 -4.11 2.56 -8.02
CA GLN A 50 -3.70 2.83 -9.40
C GLN A 50 -4.76 3.68 -10.11
N MET A 51 -6.05 3.36 -9.94
CA MET A 51 -7.15 4.19 -10.46
C MET A 51 -7.11 5.61 -9.88
N HIS A 52 -6.94 5.74 -8.56
CA HIS A 52 -6.84 7.03 -7.89
C HIS A 52 -5.62 7.85 -8.36
N SER A 53 -4.50 7.16 -8.56
CA SER A 53 -3.23 7.73 -9.05
C SER A 53 -3.21 7.98 -10.55
N LYS A 54 -4.35 7.77 -11.25
CA LYS A 54 -4.52 7.92 -12.70
C LYS A 54 -3.48 7.15 -13.52
N ILE A 55 -3.11 5.96 -13.06
CA ILE A 55 -2.24 5.02 -13.77
C ILE A 55 -2.99 3.74 -14.10
N THR A 56 -2.44 2.93 -15.00
CA THR A 56 -3.07 1.69 -15.44
C THR A 56 -3.33 0.78 -14.24
N PRO A 57 -4.59 0.40 -13.99
CA PRO A 57 -4.95 -0.47 -12.86
C PRO A 57 -4.67 -1.92 -13.21
N THR A 58 -3.38 -2.28 -13.28
CA THR A 58 -2.90 -3.64 -13.57
C THR A 58 -3.11 -4.60 -12.41
N GLY A 59 -3.29 -4.07 -11.19
CA GLY A 59 -3.31 -4.88 -9.97
C GLY A 59 -1.92 -5.41 -9.60
N ALA A 60 -0.85 -4.97 -10.29
CA ALA A 60 0.53 -5.31 -9.99
C ALA A 60 1.29 -4.07 -9.48
N VAL A 61 2.22 -4.28 -8.55
CA VAL A 61 3.03 -3.19 -7.99
C VAL A 61 4.40 -3.17 -8.63
N ASP A 62 4.51 -2.38 -9.70
CA ASP A 62 5.78 -2.01 -10.30
C ASP A 62 6.53 -0.97 -9.46
N PHE A 63 7.82 -0.77 -9.76
CA PHE A 63 8.67 0.22 -9.11
C PHE A 63 8.05 1.63 -9.11
N SER A 64 7.47 2.07 -10.24
CA SER A 64 6.80 3.37 -10.32
C SER A 64 5.56 3.46 -9.43
N THR A 65 4.80 2.37 -9.31
CA THR A 65 3.65 2.29 -8.38
C THR A 65 4.15 2.36 -6.94
N TRP A 66 5.22 1.64 -6.62
CA TRP A 66 5.85 1.63 -5.29
C TRP A 66 6.32 3.01 -4.85
N GLU A 67 7.00 3.75 -5.73
CA GLU A 67 7.44 5.12 -5.46
C GLU A 67 6.26 6.07 -5.20
N LYS A 68 5.17 5.95 -5.98
CA LYS A 68 3.96 6.74 -5.76
C LYS A 68 3.31 6.43 -4.40
N ILE A 69 3.14 5.15 -4.06
CA ILE A 69 2.59 4.74 -2.76
C ILE A 69 3.45 5.32 -1.62
N LYS A 70 4.77 5.21 -1.73
CA LYS A 70 5.72 5.75 -0.76
C LYS A 70 5.62 7.27 -0.63
N ALA A 71 5.48 7.99 -1.75
CA ALA A 71 5.33 9.43 -1.76
C ALA A 71 4.03 9.87 -1.06
N GLU A 72 2.90 9.23 -1.38
CA GLU A 72 1.62 9.49 -0.72
C GLU A 72 1.65 9.14 0.77
N TYR A 73 2.23 8.00 1.13
CA TYR A 73 2.44 7.62 2.53
C TYR A 73 3.26 8.67 3.30
N ASN A 74 4.35 9.18 2.71
CA ASN A 74 5.15 10.23 3.32
C ASN A 74 4.38 11.55 3.47
N LYS A 75 3.49 11.89 2.52
CA LYS A 75 2.60 13.05 2.65
C LYS A 75 1.66 12.88 3.83
N ILE A 76 1.00 11.72 3.95
CA ILE A 76 0.11 11.41 5.08
C ILE A 76 0.86 11.55 6.41
N ARG A 77 2.04 10.93 6.52
CA ARG A 77 2.86 11.01 7.73
C ARG A 77 3.22 12.45 8.10
N LYS A 78 3.54 13.30 7.12
CA LYS A 78 3.82 14.73 7.35
C LYS A 78 2.57 15.51 7.78
N ILE A 79 1.40 15.14 7.27
CA ILE A 79 0.12 15.75 7.68
C ILE A 79 -0.17 15.38 9.13
N GLU A 80 -0.03 14.11 9.50
CA GLU A 80 -0.24 13.64 10.89
C GLU A 80 0.70 14.34 11.91
N GLU A 81 1.93 14.65 11.50
CA GLU A 81 2.87 15.40 12.33
C GLU A 81 2.46 16.87 12.49
N ASN A 82 1.93 17.51 11.43
CA ASN A 82 1.49 18.91 11.49
C ASN A 82 0.19 19.10 12.28
N GLU A 83 -0.73 18.12 12.27
CA GLU A 83 -1.99 18.22 13.04
C GLU A 83 -1.79 18.13 14.57
N LYS A 84 -0.60 17.73 15.04
CA LYS A 84 -0.26 17.68 16.47
C LYS A 84 0.38 18.97 17.00
N LYS A 85 0.51 20.01 16.18
CA LYS A 85 1.13 21.28 16.54
C LYS A 85 0.11 22.39 16.61
#